data_AF-A0A6L5YPK3-F1
#
_entry.id   AF-A0A6L5YPK3-F1
#
_cell.length_a   1.000
_cell.length_b   1.000
_cell.length_c   1.000
_cell.angle_alpha   90.00
_cell.angle_beta   90.00
_cell.angle_gamma   90.00
#
_symmetry.space_group_name_H-M   'P 1'
#
loop_
_entity.id
_entity.type
_entity.pdbx_description
1 polymer ?
#
loop_
_entity_poly.entity_id
_entity_poly.type
_entity_poly.pdbx_seq_one_letter_code
_entity_poly.pdbx_strand_id
1 'polypeptide(L)' 'MKEIFEQYGGVLITVTAIVAVVAIVTVLIGTGEGSVVYDAFHDLLTNFFKDAAGGMCLKPFVF' A
#
# COMPACT_ATOMS: atom_id res chain seq x y z
N MET A 1 32.41 -20.47 12.37
CA MET A 1 31.23 -20.41 11.48
C MET A 1 29.92 -20.59 12.26
N LYS A 2 29.72 -21.66 13.05
CA LYS A 2 28.51 -21.81 13.91
C LYS A 2 28.36 -20.70 14.95
N GLU A 3 29.46 -20.28 15.54
CA GLU A 3 29.52 -19.20 16.55
C GLU A 3 29.03 -17.83 16.04
N ILE A 4 29.20 -17.54 14.75
CA ILE A 4 28.75 -16.27 14.14
C ILE A 4 27.22 -16.25 13.98
N PHE A 5 26.62 -17.41 13.69
CA PHE A 5 25.16 -17.54 13.61
C PHE A 5 24.50 -17.61 15.00
N GLU A 6 25.17 -18.14 16.02
CA GLU A 6 24.63 -18.13 17.39
C GLU A 6 24.70 -16.75 18.04
N GLN A 7 25.76 -15.98 17.81
CA GLN A 7 25.94 -14.69 18.48
C GLN A 7 25.33 -13.51 17.69
N TYR A 8 25.32 -13.57 16.36
CA TYR A 8 24.79 -12.51 15.49
C TYR A 8 23.54 -12.91 14.72
N GLY A 9 23.10 -14.18 14.78
CA GLY A 9 21.92 -14.65 14.05
C GLY A 9 20.65 -13.90 14.42
N GLY A 10 20.47 -13.56 15.70
CA GLY A 10 19.31 -12.77 16.15
C GLY A 10 19.26 -11.38 15.50
N VAL A 11 20.40 -10.69 15.42
CA VAL A 11 20.50 -9.36 14.79
C VAL A 11 20.38 -9.45 13.28
N LEU A 12 20.94 -10.48 12.65
CA LEU A 12 20.84 -10.67 11.21
C LEU A 12 19.39 -10.93 10.79
N ILE A 13 18.64 -11.74 11.54
CA ILE A 13 17.22 -12.03 11.27
C ILE A 13 16.37 -10.76 11.36
N THR A 14 16.60 -9.91 12.38
CA THR A 14 15.82 -8.67 12.53
C THR A 14 16.10 -7.68 11.41
N VAL A 15 17.36 -7.53 10.99
CA VAL A 15 17.73 -6.70 9.84
C VAL A 15 17.06 -7.21 8.56
N THR A 16 17.12 -8.53 8.31
CA THR A 16 16.45 -9.12 7.14
C THR A 16 14.94 -8.92 7.17
N ALA A 17 14.30 -9.05 8.34
CA ALA A 17 12.86 -8.83 8.49
C ALA A 17 12.47 -7.37 8.17
N ILE A 18 13.22 -6.38 8.67
CA ILE A 18 12.96 -4.97 8.38
C ILE A 18 13.13 -4.70 6.87
N VAL A 19 14.19 -5.22 6.26
CA VAL A 19 14.44 -5.07 4.82
C VAL A 19 13.31 -5.71 4.00
N ALA A 20 12.80 -6.87 4.40
CA ALA A 20 11.68 -7.53 3.73
C ALA A 20 10.39 -6.70 3.79
N VAL A 21 10.08 -6.10 4.95
CA VAL A 21 8.92 -5.21 5.11
C VAL A 21 9.06 -3.97 4.24
N VAL A 22 10.24 -3.33 4.25
CA VAL A 22 10.51 -2.15 3.40
C VAL A 22 10.36 -2.51 1.92
N ALA A 23 10.90 -3.66 1.48
CA ALA A 23 10.76 -4.14 0.11
C ALA A 23 9.29 -4.31 -0.28
N ILE A 24 8.48 -4.97 0.55
CA ILE A 24 7.03 -5.14 0.30
C ILE A 24 6.34 -3.78 0.20
N VAL A 25 6.61 -2.86 1.13
CA VAL A 25 6.01 -1.52 1.11
C VAL A 25 6.41 -0.75 -0.14
N THR A 26 7.67 -0.83 -0.59
CA THR A 26 8.11 -0.18 -1.83
C THR A 26 7.45 -0.77 -3.08
N VAL A 27 7.18 -2.08 -3.09
CA VAL A 27 6.44 -2.73 -4.19
C VAL A 27 4.98 -2.32 -4.18
N LEU A 28 4.35 -2.23 -3.01
CA LEU A 28 2.95 -1.82 -2.86
C LEU A 28 2.73 -0.35 -3.20
N ILE A 29 3.65 0.52 -2.76
CA ILE A 29 3.62 1.96 -3.07
C ILE A 29 4.04 2.21 -4.52
N GLY A 30 4.75 1.27 -5.16
CA GLY A 30 5.22 1.35 -6.53
C GLY A 30 6.18 2.51 -6.78
N THR A 31 7.13 2.33 -7.68
CA THR A 31 7.94 3.45 -8.17
C THR A 31 7.20 4.14 -9.31
N GLY A 32 6.16 4.92 -9.00
CA GLY A 32 5.45 5.77 -9.96
C GLY A 32 3.96 5.44 -10.16
N GLU A 33 3.44 5.79 -11.34
CA GLU A 33 2.00 5.84 -11.68
C GLU A 33 1.31 4.47 -11.80
N GLY A 34 2.02 3.35 -11.67
CA GLY A 34 1.46 1.97 -11.75
C GLY A 34 1.30 1.28 -10.40
N SER A 35 1.24 2.06 -9.32
CA SER A 35 1.13 1.55 -7.96
C SER A 35 -0.30 1.18 -7.62
N VAL A 36 -0.51 -0.03 -7.13
CA VAL A 36 -1.84 -0.51 -6.68
C VAL A 36 -2.45 0.43 -5.64
N VAL A 37 -1.61 1.02 -4.77
CA VAL A 37 -2.07 1.98 -3.76
C VAL A 37 -2.41 3.33 -4.40
N TYR A 38 -1.62 3.78 -5.38
CA TYR A 38 -1.89 5.02 -6.11
C TYR A 38 -3.18 4.90 -6.93
N ASP A 39 -3.35 3.82 -7.68
CA ASP A 39 -4.53 3.56 -8.50
C ASP A 39 -5.80 3.47 -7.64
N ALA A 40 -5.74 2.73 -6.53
CA ALA A 40 -6.87 2.64 -5.61
C ALA A 40 -7.24 4.00 -4.99
N PHE A 41 -6.24 4.82 -4.64
CA PHE A 41 -6.47 6.16 -4.09
C PHE A 41 -6.96 7.14 -5.16
N HIS A 42 -6.41 7.08 -6.37
CA HIS A 42 -6.83 7.89 -7.50
C HIS A 42 -8.26 7.54 -7.93
N ASP A 43 -8.64 6.27 -7.94
CA ASP A 43 -10.01 5.82 -8.19
C ASP A 43 -10.96 6.31 -7.08
N LEU A 44 -10.54 6.27 -5.82
CA LEU A 44 -11.35 6.79 -4.71
C LEU A 44 -11.59 8.29 -4.87
N LEU A 45 -10.55 9.07 -5.19
CA LEU A 45 -10.68 10.51 -5.42
C LEU A 45 -11.51 10.81 -6.66
N THR A 46 -11.28 10.09 -7.77
CA THR A 46 -12.04 10.26 -9.01
C THR A 46 -13.52 9.96 -8.78
N ASN A 47 -13.85 8.89 -8.06
CA ASN A 47 -15.22 8.57 -7.71
C ASN A 47 -15.82 9.60 -6.74
N PHE A 48 -15.06 10.05 -5.74
CA PHE A 48 -15.49 11.11 -4.83
C PHE A 48 -15.80 12.41 -5.57
N PHE A 49 -14.92 12.86 -6.46
CA PHE A 49 -15.15 14.06 -7.26
C PHE A 49 -16.25 13.87 -8.29
N LYS A 50 -16.43 12.67 -8.86
CA LYS A 50 -17.56 12.38 -9.76
C LYS A 50 -18.89 12.45 -9.02
N ASP A 51 -18.95 11.90 -7.80
CA ASP A 51 -20.12 11.99 -6.95
C ASP A 51 -20.31 13.39 -6.37
N ALA A 52 -19.25 14.15 -6.10
CA ALA A 52 -19.36 15.53 -5.63
C ALA A 52 -19.71 16.53 -6.75
N ALA A 53 -19.18 16.32 -7.97
CA ALA A 53 -19.45 17.16 -9.14
C ALA A 53 -20.74 16.77 -9.87
N GLY A 54 -21.18 15.51 -9.75
CA GLY A 54 -22.41 14.98 -10.37
C GLY A 54 -23.55 14.70 -9.39
N GLY A 55 -23.33 14.76 -8.08
CA GLY A 55 -24.26 14.28 -7.05
C GLY A 55 -24.91 15.38 -6.22
N MET A 56 -25.50 16.36 -6.89
CA MET A 56 -26.91 16.65 -6.63
C MET A 56 -27.85 15.79 -7.51
N CYS A 57 -27.34 14.80 -8.25
CA CYS A 57 -28.19 13.77 -8.84
C CYS A 57 -28.51 12.70 -7.77
N LEU A 58 -29.51 13.04 -6.93
CA LEU A 58 -30.21 12.09 -6.07
C LEU A 58 -30.58 10.85 -6.89
N LYS A 59 -30.15 9.66 -6.45
CA LYS A 59 -30.86 8.43 -6.79
C LYS A 59 -32.33 8.65 -6.39
N PRO A 60 -33.32 8.47 -7.29
CA PRO A 60 -34.69 8.40 -6.84
C PRO A 60 -34.77 7.14 -5.98
N PHE A 61 -34.99 7.33 -4.68
CA PHE A 61 -35.42 6.26 -3.80
C PHE A 61 -36.70 5.68 -4.41
N VAL A 62 -36.58 4.50 -5.02
CA VAL A 62 -37.72 3.69 -5.43
C VAL A 62 -38.19 2.95 -4.18
N PHE A 63 -39.41 3.28 -3.74
CA PHE A 63 -40.21 2.47 -2.83
C PHE A 63 -40.86 1.32 -3.58
#